data_AF-A0A5C2SFG0-F1
#
_entry.id   AF-A0A5C2SFG0-F1
#
_cell.length_a   1.000
_cell.length_b   1.000
_cell.length_c   1.000
_cell.angle_alpha   90.00
_cell.angle_beta   90.00
_cell.angle_gamma   90.00
#
_symmetry.space_group_name_H-M   'P 1'
#
loop_
_entity.id
_entity.type
_entity.pdbx_description
1 polymer ?
#
loop_
_entity_poly.entity_id
_entity_poly.type
_entity_poly.pdbx_seq_one_letter_code
_entity_poly.pdbx_strand_id
1 'polypeptide(L)' 'MDGKAYQQNLMNMCAAGQHDPTKKYGICGIITAIVCFPCGLICLFSDVEKRCVRCGVKC' A
#
# COMPACT_ATOMS: atom_id res chain seq x y z
N MET A 1 -9.39 27.58 8.90
CA MET A 1 -9.13 26.61 7.81
C MET A 1 -9.12 25.23 8.43
N ASP A 2 -10.23 24.52 8.25
CA ASP A 2 -10.67 23.37 9.03
C ASP A 2 -10.00 22.06 8.57
N GLY A 3 -8.75 21.84 8.98
CA GLY A 3 -8.02 20.61 8.66
C GLY A 3 -8.74 19.33 9.12
N LYS A 4 -9.54 19.40 10.18
CA LYS A 4 -10.36 18.26 10.65
C LYS A 4 -11.47 17.89 9.69
N ALA A 5 -12.18 18.86 9.12
CA ALA A 5 -13.25 18.60 8.14
C ALA A 5 -12.70 17.95 6.86
N TYR A 6 -11.51 18.39 6.43
CA TYR A 6 -10.80 17.78 5.31
C TYR A 6 -10.44 16.32 5.58
N GLN A 7 -9.87 16.01 6.75
CA GLN A 7 -9.55 14.63 7.14
C GLN A 7 -10.80 13.74 7.23
N GLN A 8 -11.91 14.27 7.75
CA GLN A 8 -13.18 13.55 7.83
C GLN A 8 -13.74 13.22 6.45
N ASN A 9 -13.64 14.15 5.49
CA ASN A 9 -14.05 13.91 4.11
C ASN A 9 -13.19 12.83 3.44
N LEU A 10 -11.86 12.85 3.66
CA LEU A 10 -10.95 11.82 3.16
C LEU A 10 -11.27 10.44 3.73
N MET A 11 -11.58 10.34 5.03
CA MET A 11 -11.97 9.08 5.67
C MET A 11 -13.34 8.59 5.18
N ASN A 12 -14.31 9.49 4.98
CA ASN A 12 -15.60 9.14 4.39
C ASN A 12 -15.45 8.61 2.96
N MET A 13 -14.54 9.16 2.16
CA MET A 13 -14.23 8.62 0.83
C MET A 13 -13.67 7.19 0.91
N CYS A 14 -12.76 6.93 1.85
CA CYS A 14 -12.27 5.56 2.08
C CYS A 14 -13.40 4.62 2.56
N ALA A 15 -14.30 5.09 3.43
CA ALA A 15 -15.45 4.30 3.88
C ALA A 15 -16.47 4.03 2.75
N ALA A 16 -16.57 4.94 1.78
CA ALA A 16 -17.39 4.78 0.57
C ALA A 16 -16.75 3.87 -0.48
N GLY A 17 -15.59 3.26 -0.20
CA GLY A 17 -14.86 2.40 -1.14
C GLY A 17 -14.02 3.16 -2.17
N GLN A 18 -13.94 4.49 -2.09
CA GLN A 18 -13.03 5.31 -2.92
C GLN A 18 -11.63 5.32 -2.29
N HIS A 19 -10.99 4.15 -2.32
CA HIS A 19 -9.59 4.02 -1.94
C HIS A 19 -8.68 4.46 -3.08
N ASP A 20 -7.66 5.24 -2.75
CA ASP A 20 -6.58 5.60 -3.66
C ASP A 20 -5.45 4.55 -3.51
N PRO A 21 -5.31 3.61 -4.47
CA PRO A 21 -4.37 2.50 -4.36
C PRO A 21 -2.95 3.00 -4.66
N THR A 22 -2.06 2.94 -3.68
CA THR A 22 -0.62 3.09 -3.92
C THR A 22 0.08 1.75 -3.95
N LYS A 23 1.06 1.63 -4.83
CA LYS A 23 1.99 0.51 -4.85
C LYS A 23 3.13 0.85 -3.89
N LYS A 24 3.21 0.12 -2.78
CA LYS A 24 4.42 0.08 -1.95
C LYS A 24 5.12 -1.24 -2.20
N TYR A 25 6.40 -1.17 -2.55
CA TYR A 25 7.25 -2.35 -2.65
C TYR A 25 7.67 -2.74 -1.24
N GLY A 26 7.39 -3.97 -0.82
CA GLY A 26 7.88 -4.48 0.44
C GLY A 26 9.40 -4.52 0.43
N ILE A 27 10.02 -3.73 1.31
CA ILE A 27 11.47 -3.70 1.50
C ILE A 27 11.99 -5.10 1.86
N CYS A 28 11.18 -5.90 2.57
CA CYS A 28 11.48 -7.29 2.91
C CYS A 28 11.61 -8.19 1.67
N GLY A 29 10.76 -7.98 0.65
CA GLY A 29 10.84 -8.70 -0.63
C GLY A 29 12.11 -8.36 -1.39
N ILE A 30 12.50 -7.08 -1.42
CA ILE A 30 13.74 -6.61 -2.08
C ILE A 30 14.97 -7.24 -1.43
N ILE A 31 15.05 -7.24 -0.10
CA ILE A 31 16.17 -7.84 0.64
C ILE A 31 16.23 -9.35 0.36
N THR A 32 15.09 -10.03 0.39
CA THR A 32 15.03 -11.49 0.12
C THR A 32 15.40 -11.84 -1.33
N ALA A 33 15.06 -10.99 -2.31
CA ALA A 33 15.48 -11.15 -3.70
C ALA A 33 16.99 -11.08 -3.89
N ILE A 34 17.67 -10.24 -3.12
CA ILE A 34 19.13 -10.10 -3.18
C ILE A 34 19.83 -11.30 -2.52
N VAL A 35 19.29 -11.79 -1.39
CA VAL A 35 19.92 -12.86 -0.59
C VAL A 35 19.60 -14.26 -1.13
N CYS A 36 18.45 -14.45 -1.80
CA CYS A 36 17.99 -15.74 -2.32
C CYS A 36 17.70 -15.67 -3.82
N PHE A 37 18.78 -15.72 -4.61
CA PHE A 37 18.84 -15.40 -6.04
C PHE A 37 18.37 -16.58 -6.94
N PRO A 38 17.20 -17.19 -6.67
CA PRO A 38 16.11 -17.17 -7.68
C PRO A 38 14.70 -17.07 -7.08
N CYS A 39 14.53 -17.45 -5.81
CA CYS A 39 13.24 -17.52 -5.13
C CYS A 39 12.72 -16.14 -4.73
N GLY A 40 13.61 -15.21 -4.37
CA GLY A 40 13.19 -13.90 -3.89
C GLY A 40 12.67 -12.96 -5.00
N LEU A 41 13.04 -13.19 -6.28
CA LEU A 41 12.46 -12.47 -7.43
C LEU A 41 10.97 -12.79 -7.62
N ILE A 42 10.55 -14.04 -7.38
CA ILE A 42 9.13 -14.44 -7.49
C ILE A 42 8.34 -13.84 -6.34
N CYS A 43 8.88 -13.86 -5.12
CA CYS A 43 8.28 -13.18 -3.98
C CYS A 43 8.13 -11.67 -4.22
N LEU A 44 9.07 -11.02 -4.93
CA LEU A 44 8.99 -9.60 -5.28
C LEU A 44 7.78 -9.27 -6.16
N PHE A 45 7.41 -10.17 -7.06
CA PHE A 45 6.24 -10.01 -7.93
C PHE A 45 4.91 -10.26 -7.18
N SER A 46 4.91 -11.17 -6.20
CA SER A 46 3.73 -11.41 -5.35
C SER A 46 3.55 -10.36 -4.24
N ASP A 47 4.63 -9.72 -3.77
CA ASP A 47 4.62 -8.71 -2.71
C ASP A 47 4.34 -7.29 -3.24
N VAL A 48 3.55 -7.19 -4.32
CA VAL A 48 2.96 -5.92 -4.73
C VAL A 48 1.64 -5.75 -4.00
N GLU A 49 1.73 -5.33 -2.73
CA GLU A 49 0.53 -4.98 -1.98
C GLU A 49 0.03 -3.60 -2.41
N LYS A 50 -1.14 -3.57 -3.05
CA LYS A 50 -1.90 -2.35 -3.26
C LYS A 50 -2.53 -1.95 -1.93
N ARG A 51 -2.04 -0.88 -1.33
CA ARG A 51 -2.57 -0.35 -0.08
C ARG A 51 -3.07 1.06 -0.30
N CYS A 52 -4.13 1.45 0.38
CA CYS A 52 -4.64 2.80 0.27
C CYS A 52 -3.65 3.81 0.88
N VAL A 53 -3.32 4.90 0.21
CA VAL A 53 -2.49 5.98 0.79
C VAL A 53 -3.14 6.64 2.01
N ARG A 54 -4.47 6.68 2.04
CA ARG A 54 -5.26 7.42 3.05
C ARG A 54 -5.49 6.60 4.32
N CYS A 55 -5.87 5.33 4.17
CA CYS A 55 -6.27 4.47 5.30
C CYS A 55 -5.38 3.23 5.50
N GLY A 56 -4.43 2.95 4.60
CA GLY A 56 -3.45 1.87 4.77
C GLY A 56 -3.98 0.44 4.65
N VAL A 57 -5.30 0.26 4.49
CA VAL A 57 -5.91 -1.04 4.20
C VAL A 57 -5.58 -1.52 2.79
N LYS A 58 -5.54 -2.84 2.63
CA LYS A 58 -5.34 -3.52 1.34
C LYS A 58 -6.56 -3.22 0.45
N CYS A 59 -6.32 -2.79 -0.79
CA CYS A 59 -7.36 -2.43 -1.75
C CYS A 59 -7.47 -3.46 -2.87
#